data_AF-A5K6B8-F1
#
_entry.id   AF-A5K6B8-F1
#
_cell.length_a   1.000
_cell.length_b   1.000
_cell.length_c   1.000
_cell.angle_alpha   90.00
_cell.angle_beta   90.00
_cell.angle_gamma   90.00
#
_symmetry.space_group_name_H-M   'P 1'
#
loop_
_entity.id
_entity.type
_entity.pdbx_description
1 polymer ?
#
loop_
_entity_poly.entity_id
_entity_poly.type
_entity_poly.pdbx_seq_one_letter_code
_entity_poly.pdbx_strand_id
1 'polypeptide(L)'
;MHIIWFLLLFAFEFAYARRAFINVHKNNIINNKLGVNNTYSKNALYQSSSKVPISQAITKKQIIEEVSMETKESKKTVEKIMNGIFDNIYKHLENNEKIYIHKFGMYYNIFRKKRCIKNMRTKEDIHIESSHMPHFKFSKIFRDLIKVNVKAKRDDEEDDESDMNEENMNMGNINESFNENVNEKLIY
;
A
#
# COMPACT_ATOMS: atom_id res chain seq x y z
N MET A 1 21.34 -53.39 55.39
CA MET A 1 21.57 -51.92 55.35
C MET A 1 21.91 -51.36 53.97
N HIS A 2 22.27 -52.16 52.96
CA HIS A 2 22.60 -51.66 51.60
C HIS A 2 21.43 -51.58 50.61
N ILE A 3 20.36 -52.37 50.78
CA ILE A 3 19.18 -52.31 49.89
C ILE A 3 18.47 -50.94 49.94
N ILE A 4 18.41 -50.32 51.11
CA ILE A 4 17.73 -49.03 51.32
C ILE A 4 18.46 -47.90 50.58
N TRP A 5 19.80 -47.96 50.53
CA TRP A 5 20.62 -47.00 49.77
C TRP A 5 20.47 -47.16 48.26
N PHE A 6 20.33 -48.39 47.75
CA PHE A 6 20.07 -48.65 46.33
C PHE A 6 18.70 -48.15 45.87
N LEU A 7 17.68 -48.32 46.72
CA LEU A 7 16.32 -47.84 46.44
C LEU A 7 16.25 -46.30 46.42
N LEU A 8 17.04 -45.64 47.28
CA LEU A 8 17.15 -44.18 47.32
C LEU A 8 17.91 -43.62 46.11
N LEU A 9 18.96 -44.32 45.64
CA LEU A 9 19.69 -43.95 44.42
C LEU A 9 18.84 -44.13 43.16
N PHE A 10 18.06 -45.22 43.07
CA PHE A 10 17.16 -45.49 41.96
C PHE A 10 16.00 -44.47 41.88
N ALA A 11 15.46 -44.06 43.03
CA ALA A 11 14.46 -43.00 43.10
C ALA A 11 15.02 -41.64 42.62
N PHE A 12 16.31 -41.37 42.86
CA PHE A 12 16.97 -40.15 42.40
C PHE A 12 17.18 -40.13 40.89
N GLU A 13 17.59 -41.25 40.29
CA GLU A 13 17.70 -41.37 38.83
C GLU A 13 16.34 -41.27 38.14
N PHE A 14 15.29 -41.89 38.68
CA PHE A 14 13.96 -41.80 38.10
C PHE A 14 13.36 -40.39 38.21
N ALA A 15 13.60 -39.69 39.32
CA ALA A 15 13.20 -38.29 39.49
C ALA A 15 13.97 -37.36 38.54
N TYR A 16 15.26 -37.60 38.33
CA TYR A 16 16.09 -36.85 37.38
C TYR A 16 15.62 -37.08 35.94
N ALA A 17 15.35 -38.34 35.55
CA ALA A 17 14.83 -38.69 34.23
C ALA A 17 13.45 -38.06 33.96
N ARG A 18 12.53 -38.09 34.94
CA ARG A 18 11.22 -37.42 34.82
C ARG A 18 11.34 -35.90 34.72
N ARG A 19 12.23 -35.27 35.50
CA ARG A 19 12.49 -33.82 35.44
C ARG A 19 13.09 -33.40 34.09
N ALA A 20 14.01 -34.20 33.54
CA ALA A 20 14.60 -33.97 32.23
C ALA A 20 13.56 -34.08 31.10
N PHE A 21 12.70 -35.11 31.13
CA PHE A 21 11.63 -35.28 30.13
C PHE A 21 10.60 -34.14 30.18
N ILE A 22 10.22 -33.69 31.38
CA ILE A 22 9.31 -32.55 31.56
C ILE A 22 9.94 -31.25 31.03
N ASN A 23 11.24 -31.03 31.23
CA ASN A 23 11.92 -29.84 30.70
C ASN A 23 12.06 -29.87 29.17
N VAL A 24 12.37 -31.02 28.58
CA VAL A 24 12.44 -31.18 27.11
C VAL A 24 11.06 -30.93 26.48
N HIS A 25 9.98 -31.45 27.08
CA HIS A 25 8.62 -31.21 26.58
C HIS A 25 8.09 -29.80 26.88
N LYS A 26 8.39 -29.20 28.04
CA LYS A 26 8.02 -27.79 28.31
C LYS A 26 8.69 -26.86 27.32
N ASN A 27 9.98 -27.07 27.01
CA ASN A 27 10.67 -26.24 26.03
C ASN A 27 10.10 -26.44 24.62
N ASN A 28 9.72 -27.65 24.21
CA ASN A 28 9.08 -27.86 22.91
C ASN A 28 7.66 -27.25 22.84
N ILE A 29 6.88 -27.31 23.92
CA ILE A 29 5.55 -26.70 24.00
C ILE A 29 5.64 -25.16 24.06
N ILE A 30 6.62 -24.60 24.78
CA ILE A 30 6.86 -23.15 24.84
C ILE A 30 7.43 -22.65 23.50
N ASN A 31 8.35 -23.39 22.87
CA ASN A 31 8.94 -23.02 21.58
C ASN A 31 7.97 -23.19 20.40
N ASN A 32 6.98 -24.10 20.47
CA ASN A 32 5.88 -24.17 19.50
C ASN A 32 4.73 -23.19 19.78
N LYS A 33 4.61 -22.68 21.02
CA LYS A 33 3.62 -21.64 21.38
C LYS A 33 4.17 -20.21 21.22
N LEU A 34 5.49 -20.05 21.16
CA LEU A 34 6.21 -18.80 20.84
C LEU A 34 7.00 -18.90 19.51
N GLY A 35 6.69 -19.91 18.70
CA GLY A 35 7.20 -20.11 17.37
C GLY A 35 6.64 -19.07 16.40
N VAL A 36 7.37 -17.98 16.28
CA VAL A 36 7.49 -17.11 15.10
C VAL A 36 6.23 -16.33 14.74
N ASN A 37 6.25 -15.06 15.18
CA ASN A 37 5.76 -13.89 14.45
C ASN A 37 5.36 -14.21 13.01
N ASN A 38 4.06 -14.36 12.76
CA ASN A 38 3.50 -14.10 11.44
C ASN A 38 3.74 -12.62 11.13
N THR A 39 4.97 -12.30 10.76
CA THR A 39 5.21 -11.22 9.82
C THR A 39 4.42 -11.67 8.62
N TYR A 40 3.31 -10.99 8.32
CA TYR A 40 2.65 -11.15 7.04
C TYR A 40 3.75 -10.97 5.99
N SER A 41 4.28 -12.09 5.49
CA SER A 41 5.12 -12.09 4.30
C SER A 41 4.15 -11.65 3.22
N LYS A 42 4.12 -10.34 2.97
CA LYS A 42 3.26 -9.75 1.94
C LYS A 42 3.45 -10.51 0.63
N ASN A 43 4.65 -11.07 0.41
CA ASN A 43 5.06 -11.84 -0.75
C ASN A 43 4.39 -13.23 -0.91
N ALA A 44 3.81 -13.83 0.14
CA ALA A 44 3.18 -15.16 0.05
C ALA A 44 1.76 -15.12 -0.55
N LEU A 45 1.06 -13.99 -0.46
CA LEU A 45 -0.28 -13.79 -1.05
C LEU A 45 -0.26 -13.54 -2.57
N TYR A 46 0.92 -13.38 -3.17
CA TYR A 46 1.09 -13.07 -4.60
C TYR A 46 1.43 -14.27 -5.48
N GLN A 47 1.52 -15.49 -4.92
CA GLN A 47 1.99 -16.66 -5.69
C GLN A 47 0.88 -17.54 -6.28
N SER A 48 -0.41 -17.27 -6.00
CA SER A 48 -1.50 -18.18 -6.39
C SER A 48 -2.50 -17.63 -7.41
N SER A 49 -2.23 -16.53 -8.10
CA SER A 49 -3.08 -16.06 -9.20
C SER A 49 -2.33 -16.14 -10.52
N SER A 50 -2.91 -16.92 -11.42
CA SER A 50 -2.47 -17.20 -12.79
C SER A 50 -2.07 -15.95 -13.59
N LYS A 51 -0.88 -16.03 -14.22
CA LYS A 51 -0.44 -15.27 -15.41
C LYS A 51 -0.32 -13.74 -15.32
N VAL A 52 0.57 -13.21 -14.48
CA VAL A 52 1.36 -12.00 -14.80
C VAL A 52 2.74 -12.14 -14.15
N PRO A 53 3.87 -12.04 -14.88
CA PRO A 53 5.19 -12.01 -14.26
C PRO A 53 5.30 -10.75 -13.39
N ILE A 54 5.48 -10.93 -12.08
CA ILE A 54 5.66 -9.83 -11.13
C ILE A 54 6.97 -9.13 -11.49
N SER A 55 6.87 -7.96 -12.13
CA SER A 55 8.02 -7.08 -12.30
C SER A 55 8.48 -6.59 -10.92
N GLN A 56 9.80 -6.44 -10.75
CA GLN A 56 10.41 -5.94 -9.52
C GLN A 56 9.72 -4.65 -9.05
N ALA A 57 9.28 -4.61 -7.79
CA ALA A 57 8.60 -3.44 -7.23
C ALA A 57 9.58 -2.26 -7.10
N ILE A 58 9.25 -1.14 -7.75
CA ILE A 58 10.04 0.09 -7.70
C ILE A 58 9.71 0.85 -6.40
N THR A 59 10.75 1.30 -5.70
CA THR A 59 10.65 2.05 -4.45
C THR A 59 10.87 3.54 -4.67
N LYS A 60 10.36 4.37 -3.75
CA LYS A 60 10.60 5.83 -3.75
C LYS A 60 12.08 6.20 -3.87
N LYS A 61 12.98 5.45 -3.20
CA LYS A 61 14.42 5.70 -3.24
C LYS A 61 15.00 5.52 -4.64
N GLN A 62 14.52 4.53 -5.40
CA GLN A 62 14.95 4.30 -6.78
C GLN A 62 14.50 5.43 -7.70
N ILE A 63 13.25 5.89 -7.56
CA ILE A 63 12.74 7.05 -8.32
C ILE A 63 13.56 8.31 -8.00
N ILE A 64 13.92 8.54 -6.73
CA ILE A 64 14.78 9.67 -6.34
C ILE A 64 16.16 9.57 -7.00
N GLU A 65 16.73 8.37 -7.08
CA GLU A 65 18.01 8.13 -7.76
C GLU A 65 17.91 8.44 -9.26
N GLU A 66 16.89 7.91 -9.93
CA GLU A 66 16.62 8.12 -11.36
C GLU A 66 16.48 9.62 -11.67
N VAL A 67 15.61 10.32 -10.94
CA VAL A 67 15.38 11.76 -11.12
C VAL A 67 16.64 12.57 -10.81
N SER A 68 17.41 12.18 -9.78
CA SER A 68 18.69 12.84 -9.45
C SER A 68 19.72 12.68 -10.58
N MET A 69 19.78 11.51 -11.24
CA MET A 69 20.64 11.29 -12.39
C MET A 69 20.20 12.10 -13.61
N GLU A 70 18.90 12.17 -13.88
CA GLU A 70 18.34 12.92 -15.03
C GLU A 70 18.50 14.43 -14.88
N THR A 71 18.22 14.95 -13.69
CA THR A 71 18.26 16.40 -13.40
C THR A 71 19.63 16.89 -12.98
N LYS A 72 20.57 15.98 -12.65
CA LYS A 72 21.88 16.26 -12.04
C LYS A 72 21.80 17.01 -10.71
N GLU A 73 20.64 17.01 -10.06
CA GLU A 73 20.42 17.60 -8.75
C GLU A 73 20.81 16.64 -7.63
N SER A 74 21.07 17.19 -6.45
CA SER A 74 21.41 16.36 -5.28
C SER A 74 20.22 15.50 -4.85
N LYS A 75 20.46 14.23 -4.49
CA LYS A 75 19.44 13.30 -4.00
C LYS A 75 18.62 13.88 -2.84
N LYS A 76 19.28 14.63 -1.95
CA LYS A 76 18.64 15.31 -0.80
C LYS A 76 17.68 16.41 -1.25
N THR A 77 18.03 17.15 -2.29
CA THR A 77 17.16 18.17 -2.88
C THR A 77 15.94 17.52 -3.52
N VAL A 78 16.15 16.49 -4.35
CA VAL A 78 15.07 15.74 -5.02
C VAL A 78 14.11 15.11 -4.01
N GLU A 79 14.63 14.52 -2.93
CA GLU A 79 13.81 13.95 -1.85
C GLU A 79 12.92 15.02 -1.19
N LYS A 80 13.47 16.21 -0.89
CA LYS A 80 12.69 17.33 -0.34
C LYS A 80 11.57 17.78 -1.28
N ILE A 81 11.87 17.90 -2.58
CA ILE A 81 10.88 18.29 -3.59
C ILE A 81 9.76 17.25 -3.65
N MET A 82 10.11 15.96 -3.70
CA MET A 82 9.14 14.87 -3.75
C MET A 82 8.22 14.85 -2.52
N ASN A 83 8.79 15.06 -1.32
CA ASN A 83 8.01 15.19 -0.10
C ASN A 83 7.05 16.38 -0.17
N GLY A 84 7.53 17.55 -0.57
CA GLY A 84 6.71 18.75 -0.68
C GLY A 84 5.54 18.60 -1.67
N ILE A 85 5.72 17.86 -2.76
CA ILE A 85 4.63 17.53 -3.68
C ILE A 85 3.55 16.71 -2.98
N PHE A 86 3.93 15.65 -2.27
CA PHE A 86 2.96 14.79 -1.56
C PHE A 86 2.28 15.52 -0.41
N ASP A 87 3.01 16.33 0.34
CA ASP A 87 2.46 17.13 1.44
C ASP A 87 1.41 18.11 0.93
N ASN A 88 1.65 18.77 -0.21
CA ASN A 88 0.66 19.62 -0.85
C ASN A 88 -0.58 18.83 -1.31
N ILE A 89 -0.38 17.63 -1.89
CA ILE A 89 -1.51 16.77 -2.26
C ILE A 89 -2.36 16.42 -1.04
N TYR A 90 -1.74 16.07 0.09
CA TYR A 90 -2.48 15.76 1.32
C TYR A 90 -3.26 16.97 1.83
N LYS A 91 -2.63 18.16 1.87
CA LYS A 91 -3.26 19.39 2.34
C LYS A 91 -4.50 19.76 1.52
N HIS A 92 -4.41 19.69 0.20
CA HIS A 92 -5.55 20.00 -0.68
C HIS A 92 -6.66 18.95 -0.57
N LEU A 93 -6.32 17.66 -0.42
CA LEU A 93 -7.32 16.61 -0.22
C LEU A 93 -8.02 16.71 1.14
N GLU A 94 -7.32 17.15 2.19
CA GLU A 94 -7.94 17.41 3.50
C GLU A 94 -9.05 18.47 3.40
N ASN A 95 -8.82 19.51 2.59
CA ASN A 95 -9.79 20.55 2.28
C ASN A 95 -10.91 20.11 1.33
N ASN A 96 -10.95 18.84 0.90
CA ASN A 96 -11.85 18.31 -0.13
C ASN A 96 -11.71 19.00 -1.51
N GLU A 97 -10.53 19.55 -1.81
CA GLU A 97 -10.24 20.18 -3.09
C GLU A 97 -9.85 19.12 -4.14
N LYS A 98 -10.13 19.42 -5.42
CA LYS A 98 -9.74 18.56 -6.54
C LYS A 98 -8.42 19.07 -7.13
N ILE A 99 -7.45 18.17 -7.28
CA ILE A 99 -6.13 18.49 -7.82
C ILE A 99 -6.01 17.89 -9.21
N TYR A 100 -5.71 18.71 -10.21
CA TYR A 100 -5.49 18.28 -11.58
C TYR A 100 -4.00 18.37 -11.91
N ILE A 101 -3.39 17.24 -12.25
CA ILE A 101 -2.00 17.18 -12.74
C ILE A 101 -2.05 16.87 -14.23
N HIS A 102 -1.68 17.85 -15.05
CA HIS A 102 -1.70 17.75 -16.50
C HIS A 102 -0.94 16.51 -17.01
N LYS A 103 -1.52 15.80 -17.99
CA LYS A 103 -1.03 14.53 -18.54
C LYS A 103 -0.92 13.35 -17.56
N PHE A 104 -0.99 13.56 -16.26
CA PHE A 104 -0.88 12.50 -15.26
C PHE A 104 -2.27 12.00 -14.80
N GLY A 105 -3.08 12.88 -14.23
CA GLY A 105 -4.39 12.51 -13.69
C GLY A 105 -4.95 13.54 -12.72
N MET A 106 -5.96 13.14 -11.95
CA MET A 106 -6.57 13.98 -10.93
C MET A 106 -6.77 13.24 -9.60
N TYR A 107 -6.54 13.96 -8.51
CA TYR A 107 -6.85 13.53 -7.15
C TYR A 107 -8.13 14.22 -6.67
N TYR A 108 -9.02 13.46 -6.04
CA TYR A 108 -10.27 13.99 -5.49
C TYR A 108 -10.81 13.06 -4.41
N ASN A 109 -11.59 13.59 -3.48
CA ASN A 109 -12.29 12.78 -2.50
C ASN A 109 -13.64 12.30 -3.04
N ILE A 110 -13.98 11.05 -2.74
CA ILE A 110 -15.30 10.48 -2.97
C ILE A 110 -16.01 10.32 -1.62
N PHE A 111 -17.24 10.82 -1.53
CA PHE A 111 -18.09 10.59 -0.38
C PHE A 111 -18.62 9.15 -0.39
N ARG A 112 -18.41 8.43 0.72
CA ARG A 112 -18.97 7.11 0.98
C ARG A 112 -20.09 7.24 2.00
N LYS A 113 -21.29 6.76 1.64
CA LYS A 113 -22.44 6.74 2.56
C LYS A 113 -22.25 5.70 3.66
N LYS A 114 -22.87 5.96 4.82
CA LYS A 114 -22.96 5.00 5.93
C LYS A 114 -23.56 3.68 5.44
N ARG A 115 -22.98 2.55 5.83
CA ARG A 115 -23.46 1.21 5.47
C ARG A 115 -23.13 0.19 6.55
N CYS A 116 -23.91 -0.87 6.60
CA CYS A 116 -23.67 -2.01 7.49
C CYS A 116 -23.10 -3.16 6.67
N ILE A 117 -22.03 -3.80 7.17
CA ILE A 117 -21.43 -4.99 6.57
C ILE A 117 -21.40 -6.08 7.63
N LYS A 118 -21.67 -7.32 7.22
CA LYS A 118 -21.53 -8.49 8.10
C LYS A 118 -20.09 -8.98 8.11
N ASN A 119 -19.50 -9.18 9.29
CA ASN A 119 -18.21 -9.84 9.41
C ASN A 119 -18.34 -11.31 8.97
N MET A 120 -17.64 -11.72 7.91
CA MET A 120 -17.75 -13.09 7.41
C MET A 120 -17.26 -14.15 8.41
N ARG A 121 -16.39 -13.78 9.35
CA ARG A 121 -15.83 -14.69 10.34
C ARG A 121 -16.70 -14.81 11.59
N THR A 122 -17.18 -13.68 12.13
CA THR A 122 -17.95 -13.65 13.40
C THR A 122 -19.46 -13.59 13.20
N LYS A 123 -19.94 -13.33 11.98
CA LYS A 123 -21.36 -13.12 11.63
C LYS A 123 -22.02 -11.93 12.35
N GLU A 124 -21.23 -11.05 12.96
CA GLU A 124 -21.71 -9.83 13.60
C GLU A 124 -21.82 -8.68 12.59
N ASP A 125 -22.71 -7.73 12.87
CA ASP A 125 -22.93 -6.56 12.03
C ASP A 125 -21.97 -5.41 12.39
N ILE A 126 -21.17 -5.01 11.41
CA ILE A 126 -20.22 -3.89 11.50
C ILE A 126 -20.85 -2.67 10.83
N HIS A 127 -21.01 -1.60 11.61
CA HIS A 127 -21.53 -0.32 11.11
C HIS A 127 -20.35 0.56 10.70
N ILE A 128 -20.34 1.02 9.44
CA ILE A 128 -19.31 1.91 8.91
C ILE A 128 -19.95 3.26 8.66
N GLU A 129 -19.41 4.29 9.31
CA GLU A 129 -19.88 5.68 9.18
C GLU A 129 -19.61 6.25 7.79
N SER A 130 -20.29 7.35 7.47
CA SER A 130 -20.03 8.09 6.24
C SER A 130 -18.66 8.76 6.32
N SER A 131 -17.87 8.65 5.25
CA SER A 131 -16.53 9.22 5.20
C SER A 131 -16.15 9.68 3.80
N HIS A 132 -15.21 10.61 3.73
CA HIS A 132 -14.54 10.99 2.48
C HIS A 132 -13.34 10.08 2.28
N MET A 133 -13.19 9.53 1.06
CA MET A 133 -12.06 8.68 0.72
C MET A 133 -11.31 9.26 -0.49
N PRO A 134 -9.98 9.44 -0.40
CA PRO A 134 -9.20 9.93 -1.52
C PRO A 134 -9.23 8.93 -2.67
N HIS A 135 -9.34 9.44 -3.88
CA HIS A 135 -9.36 8.69 -5.11
C HIS A 135 -8.46 9.37 -6.14
N PHE A 136 -7.80 8.55 -6.96
CA PHE A 136 -6.97 9.02 -8.05
C PHE A 136 -7.49 8.46 -9.38
N LYS A 137 -7.78 9.35 -10.34
CA LYS A 137 -8.17 8.98 -11.70
C LYS A 137 -7.05 9.37 -12.65
N PHE A 138 -6.45 8.40 -13.31
CA PHE A 138 -5.45 8.63 -14.35
C PHE A 138 -6.03 9.40 -15.53
N SER A 139 -5.19 10.18 -16.22
CA SER A 139 -5.58 10.87 -17.46
C SER A 139 -5.79 9.87 -18.60
N LYS A 140 -6.52 10.27 -19.65
CA LYS A 140 -6.66 9.46 -20.88
C LYS A 140 -5.28 9.18 -21.50
N ILE A 141 -4.47 10.24 -21.66
CA ILE A 141 -3.10 10.17 -22.20
C ILE A 141 -2.25 9.14 -21.45
N PHE A 142 -2.30 9.16 -20.12
CA PHE A 142 -1.53 8.22 -19.30
C PHE A 142 -1.97 6.77 -19.51
N ARG A 143 -3.29 6.51 -19.58
CA ARG A 143 -3.82 5.17 -19.85
C ARG A 143 -3.42 4.69 -21.25
N ASP A 144 -3.47 5.56 -22.25
CA ASP A 144 -3.16 5.21 -23.64
C ASP A 144 -1.67 4.87 -23.80
N LEU A 145 -0.77 5.64 -23.18
CA LEU A 145 0.67 5.36 -23.15
C LEU A 145 0.98 3.98 -22.55
N ILE A 146 0.28 3.58 -21.49
CA ILE A 146 0.49 2.27 -20.86
C ILE A 146 -0.09 1.14 -21.71
N LYS A 147 -1.26 1.33 -22.31
CA LYS A 147 -1.89 0.32 -23.18
C LYS A 147 -0.99 -0.06 -24.35
N VAL A 148 -0.34 0.94 -24.98
CA VAL A 148 0.61 0.70 -26.09
C VAL A 148 1.78 -0.18 -25.62
N ASN A 149 2.31 0.06 -24.42
CA ASN A 149 3.43 -0.72 -23.88
C ASN A 149 3.05 -2.17 -23.52
N VAL A 150 1.77 -2.49 -23.31
CA VAL A 150 1.31 -3.86 -23.04
C VAL A 150 1.11 -4.67 -24.33
N LYS A 151 0.74 -4.02 -25.45
CA LYS A 151 0.53 -4.69 -26.75
C LYS A 151 1.82 -5.20 -27.39
N ALA A 152 2.96 -4.54 -27.16
CA ALA A 152 4.26 -4.97 -27.71
C ALA A 152 4.82 -6.29 -27.10
N LYS A 153 4.08 -6.94 -26.18
CA LYS A 153 4.44 -8.24 -25.57
C LYS A 153 3.36 -9.31 -25.72
N ARG A 154 2.30 -9.05 -26.49
CA ARG A 154 1.30 -10.06 -26.85
C ARG A 154 1.30 -10.14 -28.36
N ASP A 155 2.11 -11.06 -28.88
CA ASP A 155 1.89 -11.57 -30.23
C ASP A 155 0.46 -12.13 -30.27
N ASP A 156 -0.28 -11.70 -31.28
CA ASP A 156 -1.54 -12.22 -31.81
C ASP A 156 -2.71 -12.39 -30.81
N GLU A 157 -3.67 -11.45 -30.85
CA GLU A 157 -5.12 -11.71 -30.95
C GLU A 157 -5.87 -10.37 -30.87
N GLU A 158 -6.62 -10.06 -31.93
CA GLU A 158 -7.55 -8.94 -32.02
C GLU A 158 -8.77 -9.22 -31.14
N ASP A 159 -9.04 -8.34 -30.18
CA ASP A 159 -10.37 -8.23 -29.58
C ASP A 159 -10.82 -6.77 -29.65
N ASP A 160 -11.84 -6.57 -30.48
CA ASP A 160 -12.74 -5.42 -30.50
C ASP A 160 -13.35 -5.20 -29.11
N GLU A 161 -13.44 -3.94 -28.65
CA GLU A 161 -14.70 -3.43 -28.10
C GLU A 161 -14.69 -1.92 -27.76
N SER A 162 -15.71 -1.28 -28.34
CA SER A 162 -16.61 -0.24 -27.83
C SER A 162 -16.03 1.06 -27.22
N ASP A 163 -15.97 2.09 -28.08
CA ASP A 163 -15.89 3.51 -27.73
C ASP A 163 -17.12 3.94 -26.91
N MET A 164 -16.91 4.17 -25.61
CA MET A 164 -17.84 4.99 -24.82
C MET A 164 -17.45 6.46 -24.97
N ASN A 165 -18.20 7.16 -25.82
CA ASN A 165 -18.13 8.60 -26.01
C ASN A 165 -18.42 9.33 -24.69
N GLU A 166 -17.42 9.95 -24.07
CA GLU A 166 -17.60 10.99 -23.06
C GLU A 166 -17.56 12.35 -23.76
N GLU A 167 -18.73 12.99 -23.80
CA GLU A 167 -18.98 14.32 -24.36
C GLU A 167 -18.02 15.38 -23.77
N ASN A 168 -17.66 16.33 -24.64
CA ASN A 168 -16.72 17.42 -24.40
C ASN A 168 -17.03 18.23 -23.12
N MET A 169 -16.17 18.12 -22.10
CA MET A 169 -16.03 19.21 -21.12
C MET A 169 -15.04 20.24 -21.65
N ASN A 170 -15.63 21.32 -22.16
CA ASN A 170 -14.98 22.54 -22.61
C ASN A 170 -14.12 23.15 -21.48
N MET A 171 -12.80 22.98 -21.53
CA MET A 171 -11.86 23.70 -20.67
C MET A 171 -11.47 25.02 -21.32
N GLY A 172 -12.40 25.98 -21.30
CA GLY A 172 -12.15 27.39 -21.59
C GLY A 172 -11.97 28.19 -20.31
N ASN A 173 -10.81 28.86 -20.19
CA ASN A 173 -10.50 29.98 -19.30
C ASN A 173 -10.71 29.82 -17.77
N ILE A 174 -9.65 29.41 -17.07
CA ILE A 174 -9.46 29.72 -15.63
C ILE A 174 -8.21 30.62 -15.41
N ASN A 175 -7.50 30.99 -16.47
CA ASN A 175 -6.25 31.76 -16.35
C ASN A 175 -6.45 33.28 -16.12
N GLU A 176 -7.69 33.78 -16.02
CA GLU A 176 -7.96 35.20 -15.80
C GLU A 176 -8.17 35.57 -14.31
N SER A 177 -8.51 34.62 -13.43
CA SER A 177 -8.78 34.93 -12.02
C SER A 177 -7.54 35.05 -11.12
N PHE A 178 -6.34 34.74 -11.64
CA PHE A 178 -5.10 34.79 -10.85
C PHE A 178 -4.36 36.13 -10.93
N ASN A 179 -4.70 36.99 -11.90
CA ASN A 179 -4.03 38.29 -12.10
C ASN A 179 -4.78 39.50 -11.50
N GLU A 180 -6.02 39.35 -11.03
CA GLU A 180 -6.75 40.45 -10.38
C GLU A 180 -6.38 40.62 -8.89
N ASN A 181 -5.83 39.59 -8.24
CA ASN A 181 -5.61 39.63 -6.78
C ASN A 181 -4.24 40.20 -6.34
N VAL A 182 -3.50 40.82 -7.26
CA VAL A 182 -2.21 41.49 -6.94
C VAL A 182 -2.30 43.01 -7.03
N ASN A 183 -3.30 43.56 -7.74
CA ASN A 183 -3.37 45.00 -8.04
C ASN A 183 -4.33 45.82 -7.15
N GLU A 184 -5.11 45.20 -6.25
CA GLU A 184 -6.00 45.96 -5.35
C GLU A 184 -5.34 46.41 -4.03
N LYS A 185 -4.03 46.14 -3.80
CA LYS A 185 -3.36 46.53 -2.55
C LYS A 185 -2.47 47.77 -2.63
N LEU A 186 -2.59 48.57 -3.68
CA LEU A 186 -1.91 49.86 -3.81
C LEU A 186 -2.86 50.89 -4.42
N ILE A 187 -3.61 51.61 -3.57
CA ILE A 187 -4.06 53.00 -3.74
C ILE A 187 -4.72 53.42 -2.40
N TYR A 188 -4.07 54.40 -1.75
CA TYR A 188 -4.40 55.23 -0.58
C TYR A 188 -5.25 54.67 0.57
#